data_AF-A0A7J4PHL7-F1
#
_entry.id   AF-A0A7J4PHL7-F1
#
_cell.length_a   1.000
_cell.length_b   1.000
_cell.length_c   1.000
_cell.angle_alpha   90.00
_cell.angle_beta   90.00
_cell.angle_gamma   90.00
#
_symmetry.space_group_name_H-M   'P 1'
#
loop_
_entity.id
_entity.type
_entity.pdbx_description
1 polymer ?
#
loop_
_entity_poly.entity_id
_entity_poly.type
_entity_poly.pdbx_seq_one_letter_code
_entity_poly.pdbx_strand_id
1 'polypeptide(L)'
;MLDIIEFLILGSFLGLAAGISPGPLLAITISETLQHGKWEGIKVAISPLITDLPIILSVLFILSHLTSYNSIIGIIAFLGASYLIYSGMESMKIKKGNLELNLEKKDALKKGVIVNFGNPHPYIFWISIGGPIIFKSLSTRIWAMVLFVFGFYVFLVGSKVVIALIVERSKSFINSKYYFSIIRILGIAQIVFGLTFIKLGLDSLGVL
;
A
#
# COMPACT_ATOMS: atom_id res chain seq x y z
N MET A 1 -21.50 -21.08 -10.23
CA MET A 1 -20.28 -21.62 -9.56
C MET A 1 -19.02 -21.01 -10.16
N LEU A 2 -18.96 -20.90 -11.50
CA LEU A 2 -17.99 -20.06 -12.22
C LEU A 2 -18.00 -18.60 -11.72
N ASP A 3 -19.18 -18.03 -11.48
CA ASP A 3 -19.35 -16.62 -11.07
C ASP A 3 -18.66 -16.25 -9.74
N ILE A 4 -18.45 -17.22 -8.84
CA ILE A 4 -17.86 -16.96 -7.51
C ILE A 4 -16.33 -17.12 -7.56
N ILE A 5 -15.85 -18.05 -8.38
CA ILE A 5 -14.41 -18.28 -8.59
C ILE A 5 -13.78 -17.07 -9.31
N GLU A 6 -14.52 -16.40 -10.19
CA GLU A 6 -14.08 -15.16 -10.83
C GLU A 6 -13.67 -14.09 -9.81
N PHE A 7 -14.41 -13.95 -8.70
CA PHE A 7 -14.06 -13.01 -7.63
C PHE A 7 -12.78 -13.41 -6.89
N LEU A 8 -12.54 -14.71 -6.69
CA LEU A 8 -11.27 -15.19 -6.14
C LEU A 8 -10.11 -14.83 -7.07
N ILE A 9 -10.24 -15.11 -8.37
CA ILE A 9 -9.21 -14.82 -9.38
C ILE A 9 -8.94 -13.32 -9.45
N LEU A 10 -10.00 -12.50 -9.50
CA LEU A 10 -9.91 -11.05 -9.54
C LEU A 10 -9.24 -10.51 -8.28
N GLY A 11 -9.64 -11.01 -7.10
CA GLY A 11 -9.02 -10.68 -5.82
C GLY A 11 -7.53 -11.03 -5.83
N SER A 12 -7.17 -12.26 -6.21
CA SER A 12 -5.79 -12.71 -6.31
C SER A 12 -4.94 -11.85 -7.24
N PHE A 13 -5.45 -11.51 -8.43
CA PHE A 13 -4.74 -10.70 -9.41
C PHE A 13 -4.49 -9.27 -8.89
N LEU A 14 -5.53 -8.62 -8.37
CA LEU A 14 -5.43 -7.26 -7.83
C LEU A 14 -4.55 -7.22 -6.57
N GLY A 15 -4.68 -8.23 -5.71
CA GLY A 15 -3.86 -8.40 -4.51
C GLY A 15 -2.39 -8.56 -4.86
N LEU A 16 -2.07 -9.41 -5.84
CA LEU A 16 -0.70 -9.59 -6.31
C LEU A 16 -0.13 -8.29 -6.88
N ALA A 17 -0.89 -7.61 -7.75
CA ALA A 17 -0.47 -6.34 -8.36
C ALA A 17 -0.18 -5.26 -7.30
N ALA A 18 -1.09 -5.05 -6.34
CA ALA A 18 -0.89 -4.13 -5.22
C ALA A 18 0.20 -4.60 -4.23
N GLY A 19 0.42 -5.91 -4.17
CA GLY A 19 1.44 -6.58 -3.38
C GLY A 19 2.87 -6.23 -3.80
N ILE A 20 3.12 -6.29 -5.10
CA ILE A 20 4.43 -6.05 -5.72
C ILE A 20 4.64 -4.60 -6.17
N SER A 21 3.57 -3.79 -6.19
CA SER A 21 3.62 -2.40 -6.63
C SER A 21 4.60 -1.59 -5.76
N PRO A 22 5.52 -0.83 -6.38
CA PRO A 22 6.44 0.03 -5.65
C PRO A 22 5.68 1.12 -4.88
N GLY A 23 5.86 1.17 -3.56
CA GLY A 23 5.20 2.15 -2.71
C GLY A 23 5.81 2.23 -1.31
N PRO A 24 5.32 3.16 -0.46
CA PRO A 24 5.88 3.43 0.87
C PRO A 24 5.95 2.18 1.75
N LEU A 25 4.88 1.38 1.74
CA LEU A 25 4.81 0.16 2.55
C LEU A 25 5.83 -0.88 2.10
N LEU A 26 5.94 -1.13 0.78
CA LEU A 26 6.90 -2.08 0.24
C LEU A 26 8.34 -1.63 0.51
N ALA A 27 8.62 -0.32 0.39
CA ALA A 27 9.93 0.25 0.69
C ALA A 27 10.33 0.01 2.16
N ILE A 28 9.40 0.18 3.10
CA ILE A 28 9.66 -0.10 4.52
C ILE A 28 9.76 -1.61 4.78
N THR A 29 8.94 -2.45 4.14
CA THR A 29 9.10 -3.92 4.21
C THR A 29 10.51 -4.34 3.83
N ILE A 30 11.03 -3.80 2.73
CA ILE A 30 12.41 -4.04 2.28
C ILE A 30 13.39 -3.48 3.32
N SER A 31 13.27 -2.21 3.71
CA SER A 31 14.20 -1.57 4.65
C SER A 31 14.30 -2.29 5.99
N GLU A 32 13.17 -2.68 6.59
CA GLU A 32 13.11 -3.40 7.88
C GLU A 32 13.64 -4.83 7.74
N THR A 33 13.37 -5.51 6.62
CA THR A 33 13.99 -6.81 6.31
C THR A 33 15.52 -6.71 6.34
N LEU A 34 16.05 -5.64 5.76
CA LEU A 34 17.48 -5.49 5.58
C LEU A 34 18.22 -5.10 6.85
N GLN A 35 17.64 -4.18 7.61
CA GLN A 35 18.23 -3.70 8.86
C GLN A 35 18.05 -4.71 9.99
N HIS A 36 16.88 -5.34 10.09
CA HIS A 36 16.48 -6.10 11.28
C HIS A 36 16.11 -7.56 11.00
N GLY A 37 16.12 -7.98 9.73
CA GLY A 37 15.86 -9.36 9.31
C GLY A 37 14.44 -9.58 8.80
N LYS A 38 14.26 -10.70 8.08
CA LYS A 38 12.97 -11.12 7.47
C LYS A 38 11.75 -10.99 8.38
N TRP A 39 11.88 -11.23 9.68
CA TRP A 39 10.73 -11.18 10.59
C TRP A 39 10.20 -9.76 10.79
N GLU A 40 11.07 -8.75 10.84
CA GLU A 40 10.63 -7.35 10.90
C GLU A 40 10.00 -6.91 9.57
N GLY A 41 10.55 -7.37 8.44
CA GLY A 41 9.92 -7.20 7.13
C GLY A 41 8.52 -7.81 7.05
N ILE A 42 8.35 -9.04 7.53
CA ILE A 42 7.06 -9.74 7.58
C ILE A 42 6.07 -9.00 8.47
N LYS A 43 6.50 -8.48 9.63
CA LYS A 43 5.65 -7.63 10.49
C LYS A 43 5.12 -6.40 9.76
N VAL A 44 5.97 -5.74 8.96
CA VAL A 44 5.50 -4.64 8.10
C VAL A 44 4.51 -5.15 7.05
N ALA A 45 4.81 -6.27 6.39
CA ALA A 45 4.01 -6.84 5.31
C ALA A 45 2.58 -7.21 5.74
N ILE A 46 2.37 -7.62 7.01
CA ILE A 46 1.06 -7.96 7.55
C ILE A 46 0.24 -6.75 8.03
N SER A 47 0.85 -5.56 8.12
CA SER A 47 0.15 -4.35 8.58
C SER A 47 -1.16 -4.00 7.84
N PRO A 48 -1.34 -4.29 6.53
CA PRO A 48 -2.62 -4.09 5.84
C PRO A 48 -3.78 -4.86 6.45
N LEU A 49 -3.53 -6.02 7.07
CA LEU A 49 -4.59 -6.79 7.73
C LEU A 49 -5.18 -6.06 8.93
N ILE A 50 -4.42 -5.16 9.53
CA ILE A 50 -4.85 -4.33 10.68
C ILE A 50 -5.46 -3.02 10.17
N THR A 51 -4.78 -2.34 9.25
CA THR A 51 -5.17 -0.99 8.81
C THR A 51 -6.30 -1.00 7.79
N ASP A 52 -6.36 -1.99 6.92
CA ASP A 52 -7.30 -1.91 5.80
C ASP A 52 -8.73 -2.22 6.26
N LEU A 53 -8.93 -3.00 7.32
CA LEU A 53 -10.26 -3.25 7.84
C LEU A 53 -11.00 -1.94 8.21
N PRO A 54 -10.44 -1.04 9.05
CA PRO A 54 -11.08 0.25 9.32
C PRO A 54 -11.17 1.15 8.07
N ILE A 55 -10.21 1.07 7.14
CA ILE A 55 -10.25 1.83 5.87
C ILE A 55 -11.43 1.37 5.01
N ILE A 56 -11.58 0.06 4.78
CA ILE A 56 -12.66 -0.54 4.00
C ILE A 56 -14.00 -0.16 4.60
N LEU A 57 -14.19 -0.33 5.91
CA LEU A 57 -15.45 0.01 6.57
C LEU A 57 -15.80 1.49 6.40
N SER A 58 -14.82 2.37 6.56
CA SER A 58 -15.00 3.82 6.37
C SER A 58 -15.36 4.17 4.92
N VAL A 59 -14.67 3.56 3.96
CA VAL A 59 -14.90 3.75 2.53
C VAL A 59 -16.28 3.23 2.12
N LEU A 60 -16.67 2.04 2.55
CA LEU A 60 -17.99 1.48 2.25
C LEU A 60 -19.12 2.31 2.90
N PHE A 61 -18.91 2.82 4.11
CA PHE A 61 -19.85 3.75 4.75
C PHE A 61 -20.02 5.04 3.92
N ILE A 62 -18.93 5.64 3.48
CA ILE A 62 -18.96 6.83 2.60
C ILE A 62 -19.69 6.51 1.29
N LEU A 63 -19.34 5.41 0.63
CA LEU A 63 -19.93 5.00 -0.65
C LEU A 63 -21.44 4.73 -0.56
N SER A 64 -21.92 4.28 0.60
CA SER A 64 -23.34 3.96 0.83
C SER A 64 -24.20 5.17 1.22
N HIS A 65 -23.60 6.28 1.66
CA HIS A 65 -24.33 7.43 2.20
C HIS A 65 -24.19 8.73 1.39
N LEU A 66 -23.24 8.82 0.46
CA LEU A 66 -22.94 10.06 -0.25
C LEU A 66 -23.07 9.90 -1.76
N THR A 67 -24.03 10.62 -2.33
CA THR A 67 -24.33 10.69 -3.78
C THR A 67 -23.44 11.70 -4.54
N SER A 68 -22.60 12.49 -3.85
CA SER A 68 -21.65 13.43 -4.44
C SER A 68 -20.21 13.11 -4.01
N TYR A 69 -19.54 12.28 -4.79
CA TYR A 69 -18.23 11.67 -4.49
C TYR A 69 -17.02 12.62 -4.60
N ASN A 70 -17.18 13.72 -5.34
CA ASN A 70 -16.09 14.55 -5.85
C ASN A 70 -15.24 15.19 -4.73
N SER A 71 -15.85 15.80 -3.71
CA SER A 71 -15.08 16.49 -2.67
C SER A 71 -14.27 15.58 -1.75
N ILE A 72 -14.77 14.38 -1.45
CA ILE A 72 -14.08 13.41 -0.58
C ILE A 72 -12.91 12.77 -1.31
N ILE A 73 -13.09 12.43 -2.59
CA ILE A 73 -12.00 11.98 -3.46
C ILE A 73 -10.91 13.05 -3.51
N GLY A 74 -11.30 14.33 -3.62
CA GLY A 74 -10.42 15.49 -3.49
C GLY A 74 -9.54 15.44 -2.24
N ILE A 75 -10.16 15.40 -1.06
CA ILE A 75 -9.46 15.40 0.24
C ILE A 75 -8.51 14.20 0.39
N ILE A 76 -8.96 13.01 0.00
CA ILE A 76 -8.16 11.78 0.09
C ILE A 76 -6.96 11.85 -0.86
N ALA A 77 -7.16 12.37 -2.08
CA ALA A 77 -6.09 12.57 -3.04
C ALA A 77 -5.04 13.57 -2.51
N PHE A 78 -5.45 14.66 -1.85
CA PHE A 78 -4.52 15.62 -1.23
C PHE A 78 -3.74 15.06 -0.04
N LEU A 79 -4.42 14.38 0.89
CA LEU A 79 -3.75 13.68 2.02
C LEU A 79 -2.74 12.68 1.48
N GLY A 80 -3.14 12.01 0.40
CA GLY A 80 -2.31 11.07 -0.30
C GLY A 80 -1.07 11.62 -0.96
N ALA A 81 -1.26 12.67 -1.74
CA ALA A 81 -0.20 13.40 -2.37
C ALA A 81 0.82 13.88 -1.34
N SER A 82 0.34 14.47 -0.24
CA SER A 82 1.17 14.97 0.85
C SER A 82 2.03 13.87 1.45
N TYR A 83 1.45 12.70 1.71
CA TYR A 83 2.18 11.56 2.24
C TYR A 83 3.19 10.96 1.24
N LEU A 84 2.80 10.79 -0.02
CA LEU A 84 3.68 10.26 -1.07
C LEU A 84 4.89 11.17 -1.31
N ILE A 85 4.67 12.49 -1.35
CA ILE A 85 5.74 13.48 -1.47
C ILE A 85 6.65 13.43 -0.24
N TYR A 86 6.08 13.40 0.97
CA TYR A 86 6.86 13.25 2.22
C TYR A 86 7.71 11.97 2.22
N SER A 87 7.11 10.82 1.92
CA SER A 87 7.79 9.52 1.88
C SER A 87 8.88 9.46 0.81
N GLY A 88 8.64 10.06 -0.36
CA GLY A 88 9.64 10.15 -1.41
C GLY A 88 10.81 11.06 -1.04
N MET A 89 10.54 12.20 -0.41
CA MET A 89 11.59 13.07 0.15
C MET A 89 12.42 12.37 1.21
N GLU A 90 11.79 11.59 2.09
CA GLU A 90 12.50 10.83 3.13
C GLU A 90 13.38 9.72 2.53
N SER A 91 12.89 9.03 1.50
CA SER A 91 13.65 8.04 0.75
C SER A 91 14.91 8.63 0.10
N MET A 92 14.85 9.88 -0.38
CA MET A 92 16.02 10.57 -0.95
C MET A 92 17.09 10.96 0.09
N LYS A 93 16.71 11.11 1.37
CA LYS A 93 17.64 11.45 2.46
C LYS A 93 18.45 10.25 2.97
N ILE A 94 18.09 9.02 2.59
CA ILE A 94 18.80 7.80 3.00
C ILE A 94 20.20 7.79 2.36
N LYS A 95 21.24 7.79 3.19
CA LYS A 95 22.67 7.74 2.81
C LYS A 95 23.35 6.55 3.46
N LYS A 96 24.43 6.06 2.83
CA LYS A 96 25.23 4.91 3.29
C LYS A 96 25.73 5.04 4.74
N GLY A 97 26.01 6.26 5.20
CA GLY A 97 26.42 6.56 6.59
C GLY A 97 25.29 6.87 7.58
N ASN A 98 24.04 7.04 7.13
CA ASN A 98 22.87 7.23 8.02
C ASN A 98 22.22 5.89 8.43
N LEU A 99 22.73 4.76 7.91
CA LEU A 99 22.34 3.42 8.37
C LEU A 99 23.04 3.04 9.68
N GLU A 100 24.03 3.82 10.11
CA GLU A 100 24.55 3.76 11.46
C GLU A 100 23.64 4.61 12.36
N LEU A 101 23.10 3.97 13.41
CA LEU A 101 22.45 4.58 14.58
C LEU A 101 20.98 5.04 14.41
N ASN A 102 20.08 4.08 14.47
CA ASN A 102 18.99 4.12 15.45
C ASN A 102 18.72 2.70 15.95
N LEU A 103 19.51 2.29 16.95
CA LEU A 103 19.33 1.06 17.74
C LEU A 103 18.09 1.12 18.64
N GLU A 104 17.20 2.09 18.46
CA GLU A 104 15.86 1.97 19.00
C GLU A 104 15.08 0.97 18.14
N LYS A 105 14.83 -0.20 18.72
CA LYS A 105 13.88 -1.21 18.25
C LYS A 105 12.47 -0.58 18.16
N LYS A 106 12.23 0.27 17.16
CA LYS A 106 10.87 0.73 16.85
C LYS A 106 10.13 -0.45 16.27
N ASP A 107 8.97 -0.76 16.83
CA ASP A 107 8.15 -1.89 16.43
C ASP A 107 7.82 -1.78 14.93
N ALA A 108 8.39 -2.70 14.14
CA ALA A 108 8.26 -2.71 12.69
C ALA A 108 6.78 -2.85 12.26
N LEU A 109 5.96 -3.54 13.06
CA LEU A 109 4.52 -3.62 12.83
C LEU A 109 3.88 -2.24 12.97
N LYS A 110 4.18 -1.53 14.05
CA LYS A 110 3.68 -0.16 14.30
C LYS A 110 4.08 0.79 13.17
N LYS A 111 5.32 0.69 12.70
CA LYS A 111 5.81 1.47 11.55
C LYS A 111 5.03 1.15 10.28
N GLY A 112 4.80 -0.14 10.01
CA GLY A 112 3.95 -0.59 8.90
C GLY A 112 2.52 -0.08 8.99
N VAL A 113 1.90 -0.15 10.17
CA VAL A 113 0.53 0.35 10.44
C VAL A 113 0.45 1.85 10.15
N ILE A 114 1.36 2.65 10.72
CA ILE A 114 1.36 4.11 10.50
C ILE A 114 1.54 4.43 9.00
N VAL A 115 2.44 3.73 8.33
CA VAL A 115 2.74 3.96 6.92
C VAL A 115 1.60 3.54 6.02
N ASN A 116 1.00 2.37 6.24
CA ASN A 116 -0.10 1.92 5.40
C ASN A 116 -1.37 2.73 5.65
N PHE A 117 -1.62 3.14 6.89
CA PHE A 117 -2.75 4.01 7.21
C PHE A 117 -2.57 5.44 6.68
N GLY A 118 -1.34 5.97 6.68
CA GLY A 118 -1.05 7.27 6.06
C GLY A 118 -0.98 7.24 4.52
N ASN A 119 -0.91 6.05 3.93
CA ASN A 119 -0.79 5.87 2.48
C ASN A 119 -2.16 6.06 1.82
N PRO A 120 -2.28 6.89 0.77
CA PRO A 120 -3.55 7.03 0.05
C PRO A 120 -3.94 5.85 -0.82
N HIS A 121 -2.96 5.00 -1.18
CA HIS A 121 -3.17 3.94 -2.15
C HIS A 121 -4.29 2.97 -1.72
N PRO A 122 -4.33 2.45 -0.47
CA PRO A 122 -5.48 1.67 0.02
C PRO A 122 -6.81 2.41 -0.12
N TYR A 123 -6.90 3.70 0.25
CA TYR A 123 -8.15 4.47 0.18
C TYR A 123 -8.66 4.61 -1.26
N ILE A 124 -7.79 5.00 -2.18
CA ILE A 124 -8.17 5.18 -3.59
C ILE A 124 -8.53 3.86 -4.23
N PHE A 125 -7.78 2.79 -3.94
CA PHE A 125 -8.11 1.45 -4.40
C PHE A 125 -9.50 1.03 -3.91
N TRP A 126 -9.79 1.17 -2.61
CA TRP A 126 -11.07 0.76 -2.04
C TRP A 126 -12.23 1.64 -2.48
N ILE A 127 -12.01 2.93 -2.78
CA ILE A 127 -13.06 3.80 -3.33
C ILE A 127 -13.35 3.45 -4.80
N SER A 128 -12.31 3.27 -5.60
CA SER A 128 -12.44 3.24 -7.06
C SER A 128 -12.69 1.85 -7.61
N ILE A 129 -12.10 0.82 -7.00
CA ILE A 129 -12.08 -0.55 -7.52
C ILE A 129 -12.67 -1.52 -6.49
N GLY A 130 -12.07 -1.58 -5.30
CA GLY A 130 -12.40 -2.58 -4.29
C GLY A 130 -13.84 -2.47 -3.77
N GLY A 131 -14.32 -1.26 -3.47
CA GLY A 131 -15.67 -0.99 -2.98
C GLY A 131 -16.77 -1.37 -3.97
N PRO A 132 -16.72 -0.88 -5.23
CA PRO A 132 -17.65 -1.33 -6.27
C PRO A 132 -17.66 -2.86 -6.48
N ILE A 133 -16.50 -3.52 -6.41
CA ILE A 133 -16.40 -4.97 -6.51
C ILE A 133 -17.03 -5.65 -5.28
N ILE A 134 -16.84 -5.12 -4.07
CA ILE A 134 -17.52 -5.61 -2.86
C ILE A 134 -19.04 -5.52 -3.03
N PHE A 135 -19.59 -4.39 -3.45
CA PHE A 135 -21.04 -4.24 -3.66
C PHE A 135 -21.57 -5.20 -4.74
N LYS A 136 -20.85 -5.34 -5.85
CA LYS A 136 -21.20 -6.29 -6.93
C LYS A 136 -21.13 -7.75 -6.46
N SER A 137 -20.14 -8.10 -5.64
CA SER A 137 -19.99 -9.46 -5.12
C SER A 137 -21.09 -9.80 -4.11
N LEU A 138 -21.51 -8.84 -3.28
CA LEU A 138 -22.60 -8.97 -2.31
C LEU A 138 -23.96 -9.19 -2.99
N SER A 139 -24.23 -8.49 -4.10
CA SER A 139 -25.46 -8.71 -4.88
C SER A 139 -25.49 -10.06 -5.60
N THR A 140 -24.32 -10.68 -5.79
CA THR A 140 -24.22 -12.05 -6.31
C THR A 140 -24.45 -13.06 -5.18
N ARG A 141 -23.51 -13.18 -4.23
CA ARG A 141 -23.58 -14.02 -3.03
C ARG A 141 -22.54 -13.57 -2.00
N ILE A 142 -22.82 -13.72 -0.70
CA ILE A 142 -21.86 -13.39 0.37
C ILE A 142 -20.49 -14.09 0.20
N TRP A 143 -20.48 -15.34 -0.27
CA TRP A 143 -19.25 -16.10 -0.53
C TRP A 143 -18.38 -15.50 -1.64
N ALA A 144 -18.97 -14.78 -2.60
CA ALA A 144 -18.21 -14.09 -3.63
C ALA A 144 -17.38 -12.94 -3.04
N MET A 145 -17.96 -12.17 -2.11
CA MET A 145 -17.26 -11.13 -1.36
C MET A 145 -16.13 -11.74 -0.53
N VAL A 146 -16.41 -12.82 0.21
CA VAL A 146 -15.40 -13.50 1.04
C VAL A 146 -14.23 -13.96 0.18
N LEU A 147 -14.50 -14.58 -0.97
CA LEU A 147 -13.46 -15.07 -1.88
C LEU A 147 -12.66 -13.95 -2.53
N PHE A 148 -13.29 -12.83 -2.89
CA PHE A 148 -12.59 -11.63 -3.36
C PHE A 148 -11.61 -11.09 -2.30
N VAL A 149 -12.11 -10.83 -1.09
CA VAL A 149 -11.31 -10.27 0.01
C VAL A 149 -10.20 -11.24 0.41
N PHE A 150 -10.50 -12.53 0.48
CA PHE A 150 -9.53 -13.58 0.76
C PHE A 150 -8.42 -13.62 -0.30
N GLY A 151 -8.77 -13.71 -1.58
CA GLY A 151 -7.81 -13.72 -2.69
C GLY A 151 -6.93 -12.47 -2.68
N PHE A 152 -7.55 -11.31 -2.47
CA PHE A 152 -6.84 -10.03 -2.39
C PHE A 152 -5.78 -10.02 -1.28
N TYR A 153 -6.15 -10.33 -0.04
CA TYR A 153 -5.20 -10.24 1.08
C TYR A 153 -4.14 -11.33 1.07
N VAL A 154 -4.48 -12.56 0.67
CA VAL A 154 -3.50 -13.65 0.54
C VAL A 154 -2.39 -13.25 -0.43
N PHE A 155 -2.73 -12.69 -1.59
CA PHE A 155 -1.74 -12.30 -2.58
C PHE A 155 -1.06 -10.95 -2.28
N LEU A 156 -1.77 -10.01 -1.65
CA LEU A 156 -1.20 -8.72 -1.24
C LEU A 156 -0.15 -8.86 -0.14
N VAL A 157 -0.44 -9.65 0.90
CA VAL A 157 0.49 -9.90 2.00
C VAL A 157 1.52 -10.94 1.58
N GLY A 158 1.08 -12.04 0.94
CA GLY A 158 1.94 -13.14 0.54
C GLY A 158 3.06 -12.70 -0.39
N SER A 159 2.78 -11.86 -1.39
CA SER A 159 3.82 -11.32 -2.27
C SER A 159 4.84 -10.44 -1.54
N LYS A 160 4.41 -9.60 -0.59
CA LYS A 160 5.32 -8.80 0.25
C LYS A 160 6.19 -9.66 1.15
N VAL A 161 5.63 -10.73 1.71
CA VAL A 161 6.38 -11.73 2.48
C VAL A 161 7.42 -12.42 1.60
N VAL A 162 7.05 -12.85 0.39
CA VAL A 162 7.99 -13.43 -0.58
C VAL A 162 9.12 -12.45 -0.90
N ILE A 163 8.80 -11.18 -1.16
CA ILE A 163 9.82 -10.15 -1.39
C ILE A 163 10.75 -10.02 -0.18
N ALA A 164 10.23 -9.94 1.05
CA ALA A 164 11.05 -9.90 2.26
C ALA A 164 11.99 -11.12 2.37
N LEU A 165 11.52 -12.33 2.04
CA LEU A 165 12.36 -13.54 2.06
C LEU A 165 13.45 -13.52 0.99
N ILE A 166 13.15 -13.03 -0.22
CA ILE A 166 14.14 -12.87 -1.31
C ILE A 166 15.20 -11.84 -0.92
N VAL A 167 14.75 -10.70 -0.37
CA VAL A 167 15.57 -9.57 0.05
C VAL A 167 16.50 -9.95 1.20
N GLU A 168 16.03 -10.73 2.18
CA GLU A 168 16.86 -11.29 3.26
C GLU A 168 18.02 -12.14 2.73
N ARG A 169 17.76 -13.04 1.78
CA ARG A 169 18.80 -13.87 1.16
C ARG A 169 19.77 -13.06 0.31
N SER A 170 19.33 -11.91 -0.18
CA SER A 170 20.11 -11.01 -1.02
C SER A 170 20.89 -9.96 -0.22
N LYS A 171 21.07 -10.15 1.10
CA LYS A 171 21.74 -9.19 1.98
C LYS A 171 23.14 -8.76 1.51
N SER A 172 23.85 -9.64 0.80
CA SER A 172 25.12 -9.34 0.13
C SER A 172 25.04 -8.17 -0.88
N PHE A 173 23.88 -7.94 -1.51
CA PHE A 173 23.65 -6.93 -2.55
C PHE A 173 23.51 -5.49 -2.00
N ILE A 174 23.27 -5.30 -0.71
CA ILE A 174 22.86 -4.02 -0.08
C ILE A 174 24.04 -3.10 0.20
N ASN A 175 25.23 -3.67 0.36
CA ASN A 175 26.46 -2.87 0.45
C ASN A 175 26.85 -2.23 -0.89
N SER A 176 26.11 -2.52 -1.96
CA SER A 176 26.34 -1.93 -3.27
C SER A 176 25.72 -0.54 -3.41
N LYS A 177 26.37 0.31 -4.21
CA LYS A 177 25.85 1.60 -4.67
C LYS A 177 24.47 1.52 -5.35
N TYR A 178 24.08 0.34 -5.83
CA TYR A 178 22.83 0.11 -6.54
C TYR A 178 21.61 0.14 -5.62
N TYR A 179 21.75 -0.33 -4.37
CA TYR A 179 20.66 -0.29 -3.39
C TYR A 179 20.16 1.14 -3.11
N PHE A 180 21.08 2.07 -2.85
CA PHE A 180 20.72 3.48 -2.63
C PHE A 180 20.17 4.15 -3.89
N SER A 181 20.61 3.72 -5.07
CA SER A 181 20.07 4.21 -6.34
C SER A 181 18.61 3.74 -6.51
N ILE A 182 18.31 2.48 -6.20
CA ILE A 182 16.95 1.94 -6.25
C ILE A 182 16.03 2.70 -5.28
N ILE A 183 16.45 2.91 -4.03
CA ILE A 183 15.65 3.68 -3.05
C ILE A 183 15.37 5.10 -3.53
N ARG A 184 16.36 5.78 -4.13
CA ARG A 184 16.16 7.13 -4.68
C ARG A 184 15.21 7.14 -5.86
N ILE A 185 15.33 6.18 -6.78
CA ILE A 185 14.43 6.04 -7.93
C ILE A 185 12.99 5.81 -7.44
N LEU A 186 12.79 4.95 -6.44
CA LEU A 186 11.49 4.73 -5.81
C LEU A 186 10.96 6.01 -5.14
N GLY A 187 11.82 6.75 -4.44
CA GLY A 187 11.46 8.04 -3.84
C GLY A 187 11.01 9.08 -4.86
N ILE A 188 11.72 9.17 -6.00
CA ILE A 188 11.33 10.06 -7.11
C ILE A 188 9.99 9.62 -7.69
N ALA A 189 9.80 8.31 -7.93
CA ALA A 189 8.53 7.78 -8.43
C ALA A 189 7.36 8.11 -7.49
N GLN A 190 7.55 7.98 -6.17
CA GLN A 190 6.55 8.37 -5.17
C GLN A 190 6.20 9.86 -5.25
N ILE A 191 7.19 10.75 -5.42
CA ILE A 191 6.94 12.19 -5.59
C ILE A 191 6.12 12.45 -6.85
N VAL A 192 6.50 11.83 -7.98
CA VAL A 192 5.77 11.96 -9.25
C VAL A 192 4.32 11.50 -9.09
N PHE A 193 4.09 10.35 -8.45
CA PHE A 193 2.73 9.90 -8.14
C PHE A 193 1.98 10.86 -7.21
N GLY A 194 2.65 11.39 -6.19
CA GLY A 194 2.07 12.41 -5.32
C GLY A 194 1.59 13.64 -6.10
N LEU A 195 2.36 14.12 -7.07
CA LEU A 195 1.96 15.22 -7.96
C LEU A 195 0.74 14.86 -8.83
N THR A 196 0.65 13.62 -9.33
CA THR A 196 -0.56 13.18 -10.07
C THR A 196 -1.80 13.15 -9.19
N PHE A 197 -1.65 12.86 -7.89
CA PHE A 197 -2.76 12.86 -6.94
C PHE A 197 -3.19 14.28 -6.57
N ILE A 198 -2.28 15.26 -6.55
CA ILE A 198 -2.65 16.68 -6.44
C ILE A 198 -3.57 17.06 -7.59
N LYS A 199 -3.20 16.69 -8.82
CA LYS A 199 -4.03 16.94 -10.01
C LYS A 199 -5.41 16.30 -9.88
N LEU A 200 -5.46 15.00 -9.54
CA LEU A 200 -6.71 14.28 -9.30
C LEU A 200 -7.56 14.97 -8.22
N GLY A 201 -6.92 15.47 -7.16
CA GLY A 201 -7.60 16.17 -6.06
C GLY A 201 -8.22 17.49 -6.51
N LEU A 202 -7.52 18.25 -7.35
CA LEU A 202 -8.01 19.50 -7.93
C LEU A 202 -9.17 19.27 -8.90
N ASP A 203 -9.03 18.29 -9.82
CA ASP A 203 -10.09 17.89 -10.76
C ASP A 203 -11.36 17.45 -9.97
N SER A 204 -11.15 16.69 -8.90
CA SER A 204 -12.26 16.20 -8.05
C SER A 204 -12.91 17.32 -7.22
N LEU A 205 -12.23 18.43 -6.95
CA LEU A 205 -12.84 19.59 -6.29
C LEU A 205 -13.44 20.61 -7.26
N GLY A 206 -13.34 20.37 -8.58
CA GLY A 206 -13.79 21.31 -9.62
C GLY A 206 -12.98 22.59 -9.68
N VAL A 207 -11.71 22.54 -9.25
CA VAL A 207 -10.77 23.68 -9.30
C VAL A 207 -10.06 23.75 -10.66
N LEU A 208 -10.05 22.63 -11.40
CA LEU A 208 -9.47 22.45 -12.74
C LEU A 208 -10.52 21.89 -13.71
#